data_AF-A0A3P6QU32-F1
#
_entry.id   AF-A0A3P6QU32-F1
#
_cell.length_a   1.000
_cell.length_b   1.000
_cell.length_c   1.000
_cell.angle_alpha   90.00
_cell.angle_beta   90.00
_cell.angle_gamma   90.00
#
_symmetry.space_group_name_H-M   'P 1'
#
loop_
_entity.id
_entity.type
_entity.pdbx_description
1 polymer ?
#
loop_
_entity_poly.entity_id
_entity_poly.type
_entity_poly.pdbx_seq_one_letter_code
_entity_poly.pdbx_strand_id
1 'polypeptide(L)'
;MPLNKTFISNVLLVLRTDVLFSDEEELLSYELSPRGLRASRYQRAFLAVCLFFEPALLHSDHVVMRQIVDAFFTEDWVVHLHMGLLMNVFDAWDRCKAAASALQRALNVQIVKRLASSHLSALSAISFPQTAKLSEADLISYATLIAVSNRHLEWIMLHAC
;
A
#
# COMPACT_ATOMS: atom_id res chain seq x y z
N MET A 1 -6.77 28.83 -0.08
CA MET A 1 -6.77 29.10 -1.53
C MET A 1 -7.24 27.85 -2.26
N PRO A 2 -8.16 27.93 -3.22
CA PRO A 2 -8.49 26.78 -4.05
C PRO A 2 -7.33 26.46 -5.00
N LEU A 3 -6.88 25.21 -5.02
CA LEU A 3 -5.88 24.72 -5.97
C LEU A 3 -6.47 24.65 -7.39
N ASN A 4 -5.61 24.78 -8.40
CA ASN A 4 -6.03 24.69 -9.80
C ASN A 4 -6.52 23.26 -10.11
N LYS A 5 -7.77 23.13 -10.56
CA LYS A 5 -8.41 21.83 -10.86
C LYS A 5 -7.67 21.06 -11.95
N THR A 6 -7.24 21.72 -13.02
CA THR A 6 -6.49 21.08 -14.11
C THR A 6 -5.17 20.50 -13.61
N PHE A 7 -4.48 21.24 -12.72
CA PHE A 7 -3.26 20.74 -12.11
C PHE A 7 -3.52 19.48 -11.27
N ILE A 8 -4.55 19.48 -10.41
CA ILE A 8 -4.92 18.31 -9.61
C ILE A 8 -5.26 17.11 -10.49
N SER A 9 -6.07 17.31 -11.53
CA SER A 9 -6.43 16.24 -12.48
C SER A 9 -5.21 15.64 -13.18
N ASN A 10 -4.23 16.48 -13.56
CA ASN A 10 -2.99 16.00 -14.18
C ASN A 10 -2.13 15.21 -13.20
N VAL A 11 -2.00 15.68 -11.95
CA VAL A 11 -1.28 14.95 -10.90
C VAL A 11 -1.94 13.61 -10.62
N LEU A 12 -3.28 13.57 -10.49
CA LEU A 12 -4.03 12.33 -10.29
C LEU A 12 -3.90 11.38 -11.49
N LEU A 13 -3.84 11.90 -12.72
CA LEU A 13 -3.61 11.07 -13.90
C LEU A 13 -2.24 10.39 -13.83
N VAL A 14 -1.17 11.16 -13.62
CA VAL A 14 0.21 10.66 -13.50
C VAL A 14 0.33 9.64 -12.36
N LEU A 15 -0.22 9.96 -11.17
CA LEU A 15 -0.23 9.03 -10.03
C LEU A 15 -0.96 7.71 -10.32
N ARG A 16 -1.90 7.69 -11.27
CA ARG A 16 -2.67 6.50 -11.64
C ARG A 16 -2.06 5.68 -12.76
N THR A 17 -1.36 6.32 -13.70
CA THR A 17 -0.88 5.67 -14.94
C THR A 17 0.60 5.33 -14.90
N ASP A 18 1.40 6.13 -14.20
CA ASP A 18 2.84 6.03 -14.27
C ASP A 18 3.38 5.19 -13.10
N VAL A 19 4.52 4.54 -13.31
CA VAL A 19 5.24 3.86 -12.24
C VAL A 19 6.14 4.88 -11.56
N LEU A 20 5.84 5.23 -10.31
CA LEU A 20 6.59 6.25 -9.56
C LEU A 20 7.24 5.66 -8.32
N PHE A 21 8.41 6.19 -7.99
CA PHE A 21 9.20 5.79 -6.82
C PHE A 21 9.58 4.30 -6.81
N SER A 22 10.06 3.78 -7.95
CA SER A 22 10.47 2.38 -8.10
C SER A 22 11.63 1.97 -7.19
N ASP A 23 12.52 2.92 -6.88
CA ASP A 23 13.78 2.67 -6.16
C ASP A 23 13.56 2.32 -4.67
N GLU A 24 12.35 2.58 -4.16
CA GLU A 24 11.96 2.27 -2.78
C GLU A 24 11.89 0.77 -2.46
N GLU A 25 11.79 -0.08 -3.48
CA GLU A 25 11.80 -1.54 -3.34
C GLU A 25 13.20 -2.16 -3.51
N GLU A 26 14.28 -1.37 -3.64
CA GLU A 26 15.64 -1.89 -3.92
C GLU A 26 16.14 -2.91 -2.88
N LEU A 27 15.77 -2.77 -1.60
CA LEU A 27 16.11 -3.70 -0.52
C LEU A 27 15.23 -4.96 -0.46
N LEU A 28 14.10 -4.98 -1.18
CA LEU A 28 13.08 -6.03 -1.18
C LEU A 28 12.96 -6.72 -2.55
N SER A 29 14.03 -6.64 -3.35
CA SER A 29 14.03 -7.12 -4.73
C SER A 29 13.50 -8.55 -4.81
N TYR A 30 12.41 -8.68 -5.59
CA TYR A 30 11.90 -9.91 -6.19
C TYR A 30 10.94 -10.78 -5.37
N GLU A 31 9.78 -10.21 -5.02
CA GLU A 31 8.55 -10.92 -5.36
C GLU A 31 7.70 -10.01 -6.23
N LEU A 32 7.92 -10.12 -7.55
CA LEU A 32 6.93 -9.68 -8.53
C LEU A 32 5.61 -10.31 -8.13
N SER A 33 4.70 -9.48 -7.63
CA SER A 33 3.31 -9.85 -7.43
C SER A 33 2.84 -10.58 -8.70
N PRO A 34 2.04 -11.66 -8.59
CA PRO A 34 1.43 -12.32 -9.75
C PRO A 34 0.64 -11.36 -10.68
N ARG A 35 0.41 -10.11 -10.24
CA ARG A 35 -0.36 -9.06 -10.92
C ARG A 35 0.47 -7.97 -11.62
N GLY A 36 1.80 -8.07 -11.68
CA GLY A 36 2.66 -7.06 -12.32
C GLY A 36 3.24 -6.03 -11.34
N LEU A 37 3.61 -4.84 -11.83
CA LEU A 37 4.22 -3.77 -11.00
C LEU A 37 3.21 -3.25 -9.96
N ARG A 38 3.56 -3.38 -8.68
CA ARG A 38 2.79 -2.84 -7.56
C ARG A 38 3.13 -1.36 -7.39
N ALA A 39 2.13 -0.50 -7.22
CA ALA A 39 2.39 0.91 -6.90
C ALA A 39 3.22 1.04 -5.62
N SER A 40 4.18 1.96 -5.57
CA SER A 40 5.02 2.16 -4.38
C SER A 40 4.23 2.69 -3.18
N ARG A 41 4.81 2.57 -1.97
CA ARG A 41 4.17 3.09 -0.73
C ARG A 41 3.87 4.58 -0.82
N TYR A 42 4.80 5.36 -1.38
CA TYR A 42 4.61 6.80 -1.56
C TYR A 42 3.56 7.11 -2.60
N GLN A 43 3.53 6.38 -3.72
CA GLN A 43 2.52 6.60 -4.75
C GLN A 43 1.10 6.46 -4.20
N ARG A 44 0.84 5.43 -3.38
CA ARG A 44 -0.46 5.27 -2.69
C ARG A 44 -0.74 6.41 -1.71
N ALA A 45 0.26 6.82 -0.93
CA ALA A 45 0.11 7.89 0.05
C ALA A 45 -0.22 9.23 -0.63
N PHE A 46 0.54 9.61 -1.67
CA PHE A 46 0.28 10.80 -2.47
C PHE A 46 -1.10 10.72 -3.13
N LEU A 47 -1.45 9.59 -3.74
CA LEU A 47 -2.77 9.40 -4.34
C LEU A 47 -3.89 9.56 -3.31
N ALA A 48 -3.75 8.97 -2.12
CA ALA A 48 -4.75 9.05 -1.07
C ALA A 48 -5.01 10.50 -0.63
N VAL A 49 -3.93 11.29 -0.48
CA VAL A 49 -4.02 12.72 -0.12
C VAL A 49 -4.55 13.55 -1.28
N CYS A 50 -4.05 13.33 -2.50
CA CYS A 50 -4.41 14.12 -3.68
C CYS A 50 -5.90 13.99 -4.03
N LEU A 51 -6.52 12.84 -3.76
CA LEU A 51 -7.95 12.62 -4.01
C LEU A 51 -8.86 13.54 -3.19
N PHE A 52 -8.45 14.02 -2.02
CA PHE A 52 -9.23 15.00 -1.25
C PHE A 52 -9.35 16.36 -1.96
N PHE A 53 -8.47 16.64 -2.91
CA PHE A 53 -8.56 17.84 -3.75
C PHE A 53 -9.46 17.67 -4.98
N GLU A 54 -9.99 16.47 -5.22
CA GLU A 54 -11.01 16.20 -6.24
C GLU A 54 -12.23 15.48 -5.64
N PRO A 55 -13.08 16.19 -4.87
CA PRO A 55 -14.20 15.58 -4.14
C PRO A 55 -15.23 14.90 -5.05
N ALA A 56 -15.35 15.32 -6.32
CA ALA A 56 -16.28 14.71 -7.25
C ALA A 56 -15.95 13.23 -7.50
N LEU A 57 -14.66 12.89 -7.57
CA LEU A 57 -14.23 11.49 -7.69
C LEU A 57 -14.60 10.71 -6.44
N LEU A 58 -14.21 11.19 -5.26
CA LEU A 58 -14.45 10.51 -3.98
C LEU A 58 -15.95 10.29 -3.66
N HIS A 59 -16.80 11.25 -4.01
CA HIS A 59 -18.22 11.20 -3.64
C HIS A 59 -19.14 10.64 -4.72
N SER A 60 -18.81 10.79 -6.00
CA SER A 60 -19.77 10.56 -7.09
C SER A 60 -19.28 9.62 -8.19
N ASP A 61 -17.96 9.52 -8.43
CA ASP A 61 -17.44 8.68 -9.51
C ASP A 61 -17.14 7.25 -9.04
N HIS A 62 -18.21 6.44 -8.99
CA HIS A 62 -18.14 5.04 -8.57
C HIS A 62 -17.28 4.16 -9.49
N VAL A 63 -17.15 4.51 -10.78
CA VAL A 63 -16.38 3.69 -11.73
C VAL A 63 -14.90 3.96 -11.56
N VAL A 64 -14.50 5.22 -11.51
CA VAL A 64 -13.09 5.60 -11.35
C VAL A 64 -12.58 5.24 -9.96
N MET A 65 -13.35 5.50 -8.89
CA MET A 65 -12.91 5.12 -7.54
C MET A 65 -12.75 3.62 -7.38
N ARG A 66 -13.58 2.84 -8.06
CA ARG A 66 -13.44 1.38 -8.09
C ARG A 66 -12.13 0.94 -8.71
N GLN A 67 -11.77 1.50 -9.87
CA GLN A 67 -10.49 1.22 -10.52
C GLN A 67 -9.30 1.61 -9.64
N ILE A 68 -9.39 2.78 -8.99
CA ILE A 68 -8.35 3.25 -8.07
C ILE A 68 -8.20 2.30 -6.87
N VAL A 69 -9.29 1.94 -6.21
CA VAL A 69 -9.24 1.02 -5.05
C VAL A 69 -8.69 -0.33 -5.47
N ASP A 70 -9.17 -0.89 -6.59
CA ASP A 70 -8.75 -2.19 -7.07
C ASP A 70 -7.25 -2.24 -7.37
N ALA A 71 -6.71 -1.17 -7.96
CA ALA A 71 -5.31 -1.09 -8.34
C ALA A 71 -4.36 -0.74 -7.19
N PHE A 72 -4.76 0.13 -6.26
CA PHE A 72 -3.83 0.72 -5.29
C PHE A 72 -4.05 0.25 -3.84
N PHE A 73 -5.28 -0.09 -3.43
CA PHE A 73 -5.64 -0.22 -2.01
C PHE A 73 -6.24 -1.58 -1.63
N THR A 74 -6.25 -2.55 -2.55
CA THR A 74 -6.81 -3.90 -2.29
C THR A 74 -5.99 -4.73 -1.31
N GLU A 75 -4.68 -4.47 -1.22
CA GLU A 75 -3.78 -5.19 -0.32
C GLU A 75 -3.18 -4.29 0.76
N ASP A 76 -3.02 -2.99 0.49
CA ASP A 76 -2.46 -2.01 1.44
C ASP A 76 -3.38 -0.77 1.52
N TRP A 77 -4.36 -0.78 2.44
CA TRP A 77 -5.29 0.35 2.63
C TRP A 77 -4.89 1.28 3.79
N VAL A 78 -3.92 0.88 4.60
CA VAL A 78 -3.25 1.79 5.54
C VAL A 78 -1.97 2.30 4.86
N VAL A 79 -1.86 3.61 4.68
CA VAL A 79 -0.73 4.24 3.96
C VAL A 79 0.14 5.09 4.88
N HIS A 80 1.44 5.14 4.57
CA HIS A 80 2.43 5.95 5.28
C HIS A 80 2.53 7.33 4.61
N LEU A 81 2.03 8.37 5.28
CA LEU A 81 2.03 9.72 4.73
C LEU A 81 3.41 10.39 4.81
N HIS A 82 4.14 10.19 5.92
CA HIS A 82 5.57 10.46 6.16
C HIS A 82 5.83 10.45 7.69
N MET A 83 7.07 10.21 8.15
CA MET A 83 7.49 10.34 9.57
C MET A 83 6.58 9.62 10.59
N GLY A 84 6.17 8.39 10.28
CA GLY A 84 5.30 7.59 11.15
C GLY A 84 3.83 8.01 11.16
N LEU A 85 3.44 9.02 10.38
CA LEU A 85 2.04 9.35 10.17
C LEU A 85 1.39 8.31 9.27
N LEU A 86 0.38 7.64 9.81
CA LEU A 86 -0.40 6.62 9.13
C LEU A 86 -1.79 7.16 8.80
N MET A 87 -2.32 6.76 7.66
CA MET A 87 -3.70 7.02 7.28
C MET A 87 -4.36 5.69 6.93
N ASN A 88 -5.35 5.29 7.73
CA ASN A 88 -6.29 4.26 7.32
C ASN A 88 -7.27 4.88 6.30
N VAL A 89 -7.11 4.50 5.04
CA VAL A 89 -7.92 5.02 3.94
C VAL A 89 -9.39 4.61 4.09
N PHE A 90 -9.66 3.48 4.74
CA PHE A 90 -11.04 3.03 5.03
C PHE A 90 -11.78 4.05 5.90
N ASP A 91 -11.14 4.49 6.98
CA ASP A 91 -11.73 5.47 7.91
C ASP A 91 -11.76 6.87 7.27
N ALA A 92 -10.69 7.25 6.57
CA ALA A 92 -10.55 8.57 5.96
C ALA A 92 -11.62 8.82 4.87
N TRP A 93 -12.08 7.77 4.18
CA TRP A 93 -13.04 7.87 3.09
C TRP A 93 -14.45 7.39 3.45
N ASP A 94 -14.75 7.12 4.71
CA ASP A 94 -16.06 6.60 5.16
C ASP A 94 -17.25 7.47 4.68
N ARG A 95 -17.08 8.80 4.67
CA ARG A 95 -18.11 9.75 4.22
C ARG A 95 -18.14 9.99 2.71
N CYS A 96 -17.21 9.40 1.97
CA CYS A 96 -17.06 9.55 0.53
C CYS A 96 -17.75 8.38 -0.19
N LYS A 97 -19.02 8.56 -0.58
CA LYS A 97 -19.90 7.46 -1.04
C LYS A 97 -19.28 6.55 -2.11
N ALA A 98 -18.66 7.10 -3.15
CA ALA A 98 -18.05 6.31 -4.21
C ALA A 98 -16.82 5.53 -3.71
N ALA A 99 -15.98 6.19 -2.93
CA ALA A 99 -14.77 5.60 -2.33
C ALA A 99 -15.10 4.50 -1.29
N ALA A 100 -15.97 4.80 -0.33
CA ALA A 100 -16.42 3.87 0.70
C ALA A 100 -17.05 2.61 0.09
N SER A 101 -17.92 2.77 -0.92
CA SER A 101 -18.51 1.64 -1.63
C SER A 101 -17.48 0.78 -2.36
N ALA A 102 -16.46 1.40 -2.97
CA ALA A 102 -15.37 0.67 -3.62
C ALA A 102 -14.52 -0.12 -2.62
N LEU A 103 -14.17 0.49 -1.48
CA LEU A 103 -13.40 -0.14 -0.40
C LEU A 103 -14.15 -1.30 0.25
N GLN A 104 -15.43 -1.12 0.62
CA GLN A 104 -16.25 -2.19 1.23
C GLN A 104 -16.34 -3.43 0.35
N ARG A 105 -16.37 -3.24 -0.97
CA ARG A 105 -16.39 -4.34 -1.94
C ARG A 105 -15.03 -5.03 -2.05
N ALA A 106 -13.95 -4.24 -2.08
CA ALA A 106 -12.58 -4.75 -2.23
C ALA A 106 -12.05 -5.43 -0.95
N LEU A 107 -12.47 -4.95 0.22
CA LEU A 107 -11.95 -5.32 1.54
C LEU A 107 -13.04 -5.98 2.39
N ASN A 108 -13.59 -7.09 1.91
CA ASN A 108 -14.49 -7.89 2.74
C ASN A 108 -13.70 -8.77 3.74
N VAL A 109 -14.41 -9.24 4.77
CA VAL A 109 -13.82 -10.03 5.87
C VAL A 109 -13.06 -11.26 5.35
N GLN A 110 -13.56 -11.94 4.31
CA GLN A 110 -12.87 -13.11 3.76
C GLN A 110 -11.54 -12.72 3.09
N ILE A 111 -11.51 -11.62 2.34
CA ILE A 111 -10.30 -11.11 1.69
C ILE A 111 -9.27 -10.70 2.75
N VAL A 112 -9.67 -9.93 3.76
CA VAL A 112 -8.77 -9.47 4.83
C VAL A 112 -8.20 -10.67 5.61
N LYS A 113 -9.04 -11.65 5.97
CA LYS A 113 -8.57 -12.88 6.63
C LYS A 113 -7.58 -13.67 5.78
N ARG A 114 -7.81 -13.76 4.46
CA ARG A 114 -6.89 -14.43 3.53
C ARG A 114 -5.56 -13.69 3.47
N LEU A 115 -5.56 -12.36 3.34
CA LEU A 115 -4.33 -11.55 3.34
C LEU A 115 -3.57 -11.73 4.66
N ALA A 116 -4.25 -11.59 5.81
CA ALA A 116 -3.64 -11.79 7.13
C ALA A 116 -3.02 -13.19 7.28
N SER A 117 -3.73 -14.23 6.83
CA SER A 117 -3.22 -15.61 6.86
C SER A 117 -1.99 -15.77 5.96
N SER A 118 -1.96 -15.11 4.80
CA SER A 118 -0.82 -15.10 3.89
C SER A 118 0.40 -14.44 4.52
N HIS A 119 0.24 -13.25 5.11
CA HIS A 119 1.32 -12.54 5.81
C HIS A 119 1.82 -13.32 7.02
N LEU A 120 0.94 -13.93 7.80
CA LEU A 120 1.31 -14.75 8.95
C LEU A 120 2.08 -16.02 8.52
N SER A 121 1.63 -16.67 7.45
CA SER A 121 2.32 -17.85 6.90
C SER A 121 3.71 -17.50 6.40
N ALA A 122 3.84 -16.41 5.63
CA ALA A 122 5.13 -15.91 5.15
C ALA A 122 6.06 -15.59 6.33
N LEU A 123 5.56 -14.89 7.35
CA LEU A 123 6.34 -14.59 8.55
C LEU A 123 6.79 -15.84 9.30
N SER A 124 5.91 -16.86 9.43
CA SER A 124 6.25 -18.12 10.10
C SER A 124 7.28 -18.97 9.35
N ALA A 125 7.41 -18.78 8.04
CA ALA A 125 8.39 -19.46 7.20
C ALA A 125 9.79 -18.82 7.29
N ILE A 126 9.89 -17.59 7.80
CA ILE A 126 11.17 -16.89 7.98
C ILE A 126 11.92 -17.50 9.15
N SER A 127 13.14 -17.96 8.90
CA SER A 127 14.05 -18.48 9.92
C SER A 127 15.32 -17.64 9.97
N PHE A 128 15.60 -17.07 11.15
CA PHE A 128 16.83 -16.32 11.36
C PHE A 128 18.01 -17.28 11.66
N PRO A 129 19.12 -17.16 10.94
CA PRO A 129 20.31 -17.96 11.20
C PRO A 129 20.94 -17.63 12.57
N GLN A 130 21.39 -18.66 13.27
CA GLN A 130 22.09 -18.54 14.56
C GLN A 130 23.59 -18.77 14.34
N THR A 131 24.30 -17.76 13.85
CA THR A 131 25.74 -17.83 13.54
C THR A 131 26.56 -16.99 14.52
N ALA A 132 27.68 -17.54 15.01
CA ALA A 132 28.60 -16.84 15.92
C ALA A 132 29.64 -15.96 15.20
N LYS A 133 29.73 -16.04 13.86
CA LYS A 133 30.62 -15.24 13.01
C LYS A 133 29.83 -14.72 11.82
N LEU A 134 29.93 -13.42 11.55
CA LEU A 134 29.26 -12.72 10.45
C LEU A 134 30.27 -12.37 9.37
N SER A 135 30.00 -12.76 8.12
CA SER A 135 30.67 -12.21 6.94
C SER A 135 29.88 -11.03 6.34
N GLU A 136 30.49 -10.28 5.43
CA GLU A 136 29.80 -9.19 4.71
C GLU A 136 28.60 -9.68 3.88
N ALA A 137 28.71 -10.86 3.26
CA ALA A 137 27.61 -11.48 2.52
C ALA A 137 26.44 -11.87 3.46
N ASP A 138 26.75 -12.32 4.67
CA ASP A 138 25.73 -12.62 5.68
C ASP A 138 24.98 -11.35 6.11
N LEU A 139 25.67 -10.21 6.23
CA LEU A 139 25.04 -8.94 6.61
C LEU A 139 23.98 -8.49 5.61
N ILE A 140 24.27 -8.57 4.31
CA ILE A 140 23.31 -8.20 3.27
C ILE A 140 22.10 -9.14 3.31
N SER A 141 22.34 -10.45 3.37
CA SER A 141 21.26 -11.44 3.44
C SER A 141 20.37 -11.23 4.68
N TYR A 142 20.98 -10.93 5.84
CA TYR A 142 20.23 -10.74 7.08
C TYR A 142 19.46 -9.41 7.08
N ALA A 143 20.03 -8.36 6.49
CA ALA A 143 19.32 -7.10 6.29
C ALA A 143 18.07 -7.29 5.43
N THR A 144 18.17 -8.06 4.33
CA THR A 144 17.01 -8.41 3.50
C THR A 144 15.99 -9.24 4.29
N LEU A 145 16.44 -10.23 5.08
CA LEU A 145 15.55 -11.06 5.89
C LEU A 145 14.78 -10.23 6.94
N ILE A 146 15.47 -9.31 7.61
CA ILE A 146 14.86 -8.37 8.56
C ILE A 146 13.86 -7.46 7.84
N ALA A 147 14.22 -6.92 6.67
CA ALA A 147 13.33 -6.05 5.90
C ALA A 147 12.04 -6.77 5.48
N VAL A 148 12.15 -8.00 4.98
CA VAL A 148 10.99 -8.84 4.61
C VAL A 148 10.14 -9.18 5.84
N SER A 149 10.77 -9.59 6.94
CA SER A 149 10.07 -9.88 8.20
C SER A 149 9.31 -8.65 8.73
N ASN A 150 9.96 -7.48 8.73
CA ASN A 150 9.36 -6.24 9.19
C ASN A 150 8.16 -5.84 8.32
N ARG A 151 8.24 -6.02 7.00
CA ARG A 151 7.11 -5.78 6.09
C ARG A 151 5.89 -6.62 6.45
N HIS A 152 6.07 -7.92 6.71
CA HIS A 152 4.93 -8.77 7.08
C HIS A 152 4.38 -8.44 8.47
N LEU A 153 5.26 -8.19 9.45
CA LEU A 153 4.87 -7.78 10.80
C LEU A 153 4.09 -6.46 10.79
N GLU A 154 4.62 -5.44 10.11
CA GLU A 154 4.00 -4.14 9.95
C GLU A 154 2.61 -4.27 9.30
N TRP A 155 2.52 -5.04 8.22
CA TRP A 155 1.24 -5.26 7.56
C TRP A 155 0.21 -5.84 8.54
N ILE A 156 0.57 -6.88 9.31
CA ILE A 156 -0.34 -7.51 10.30
C ILE A 156 -0.76 -6.50 11.36
N MET A 157 0.19 -5.74 11.93
CA MET A 157 -0.08 -4.75 12.96
C MET A 157 -1.02 -3.64 12.50
N LEU A 158 -0.91 -3.22 11.24
CA LEU A 158 -1.71 -2.13 10.69
C LEU A 158 -3.10 -2.57 10.20
N HIS A 159 -3.23 -3.82 9.75
CA HIS A 159 -4.40 -4.26 8.97
C HIS A 159 -5.22 -5.37 9.63
N ALA A 160 -4.68 -6.08 10.63
CA ALA A 160 -5.32 -7.26 11.23
C ALA A 160 -5.51 -7.19 12.75
N CYS A 161 -5.08 -6.11 13.40
CA CYS A 161 -5.26 -5.87 14.83
C CYS A 161 -6.57 -5.16 15.16
#